data_AF-A0A2P9AL02-F1
#
_entry.id   AF-A0A2P9AL02-F1
#
_cell.length_a   1.000
_cell.length_b   1.000
_cell.length_c   1.000
_cell.angle_alpha   90.00
_cell.angle_beta   90.00
_cell.angle_gamma   90.00
#
_symmetry.space_group_name_H-M   'P 1'
#
loop_
_entity.id
_entity.type
_entity.pdbx_description
1 polymer ?
#
loop_
_entity_poly.entity_id
_entity_poly.type
_entity_poly.pdbx_seq_one_letter_code
_entity_poly.pdbx_strand_id
1 'polypeptide(L)'
;MGEERIVALLQESLSLAVKTGAMKPADTRQVIVDTTVQPKNVMFPTDAKLIHRARERLVRLAKRKGLHLRQTYVLVGKLALIKHQR
;
A
#
# COMPACT_ATOMS: atom_id res chain seq x y z
N MET A 1 -12.83 -5.22 -9.33
CA MET A 1 -14.27 -5.53 -9.24
C MET A 1 -15.00 -4.24 -8.89
N GLY A 2 -16.19 -4.01 -9.43
CA GLY A 2 -16.97 -2.80 -9.15
C GLY A 2 -17.83 -2.97 -7.89
N GLU A 3 -18.32 -1.86 -7.33
CA GLU A 3 -19.14 -1.80 -6.11
C GLU A 3 -20.35 -2.73 -6.17
N GLU A 4 -21.12 -2.69 -7.26
CA GLU A 4 -22.33 -3.51 -7.47
C GLU A 4 -22.06 -5.01 -7.30
N ARG A 5 -20.92 -5.50 -7.81
CA ARG A 5 -20.56 -6.92 -7.70
C ARG A 5 -20.15 -7.31 -6.28
N ILE A 6 -19.55 -6.39 -5.53
CA ILE A 6 -19.15 -6.62 -4.14
C ILE A 6 -20.38 -6.68 -3.24
N VAL A 7 -21.38 -5.81 -3.48
CA VAL A 7 -22.64 -5.81 -2.74
C VAL A 7 -23.37 -7.15 -2.89
N ALA A 8 -23.46 -7.68 -4.11
CA ALA A 8 -24.09 -8.97 -4.36
C ALA A 8 -23.40 -10.12 -3.61
N LEU A 9 -22.07 -10.14 -3.58
CA LEU A 9 -21.29 -11.15 -2.86
C LEU A 9 -21.49 -11.06 -1.34
N LEU A 10 -21.55 -9.83 -0.81
CA LEU A 10 -21.78 -9.60 0.61
C LEU A 10 -23.17 -10.08 1.03
N GLN A 11 -24.20 -9.78 0.25
CA GLN A 11 -25.58 -10.21 0.50
C GLN A 11 -25.71 -11.73 0.53
N GLU A 12 -25.11 -12.44 -0.43
CA GLU A 12 -25.16 -13.90 -0.45
C GLU A 12 -24.40 -14.51 0.74
N SER A 13 -23.24 -13.94 1.09
CA SER A 13 -22.45 -14.40 2.24
C SER A 13 -23.20 -14.27 3.56
N LEU A 14 -23.88 -13.12 3.78
CA LEU A 14 -24.70 -12.90 4.97
C LEU A 14 -25.91 -13.84 5.01
N SER A 15 -26.55 -14.06 3.86
CA SER A 15 -27.70 -14.97 3.74
C SER A 15 -27.31 -16.42 4.07
N LEU A 16 -26.16 -16.87 3.58
CA LEU A 16 -25.62 -18.20 3.88
C LEU A 16 -25.27 -18.34 5.37
N ALA A 17 -24.68 -17.31 5.97
CA ALA A 17 -24.32 -17.31 7.38
C ALA A 17 -25.55 -17.46 8.30
N VAL A 18 -26.67 -16.83 7.96
CA VAL A 18 -27.94 -17.01 8.69
C VAL A 18 -28.50 -18.42 8.50
N LYS A 19 -28.56 -18.91 7.25
CA LYS A 19 -29.12 -20.24 6.93
C LYS A 19 -28.35 -21.38 7.59
N THR A 20 -27.03 -21.24 7.70
CA THR A 20 -26.14 -22.26 8.29
C THR A 20 -26.01 -22.14 9.81
N GLY A 21 -26.62 -21.11 10.42
CA GLY A 21 -26.54 -20.85 11.87
C GLY A 21 -25.22 -20.24 12.33
N ALA A 22 -24.34 -19.83 11.41
CA ALA A 22 -23.09 -19.14 11.71
C ALA A 22 -23.29 -17.69 12.20
N MET A 23 -24.47 -17.10 11.96
CA MET A 23 -24.83 -15.76 12.39
C MET A 23 -26.32 -15.70 12.75
N LYS A 24 -26.68 -14.95 13.79
CA LYS A 24 -28.09 -14.68 14.11
C LYS A 24 -28.59 -13.51 13.27
N PRO A 25 -29.87 -13.47 12.86
CA PRO A 25 -30.45 -12.31 12.20
C PRO A 25 -30.32 -10.99 12.99
N ALA A 26 -30.17 -11.07 14.31
CA ALA A 26 -29.98 -9.88 15.16
C ALA A 26 -28.57 -9.26 15.01
N ASP A 27 -27.57 -10.03 14.59
CA ASP A 27 -26.18 -9.59 14.52
C ASP A 27 -25.97 -8.57 13.39
N THR A 28 -26.83 -8.57 12.36
CA THR A 28 -26.76 -7.58 11.26
C THR A 28 -27.24 -6.18 11.66
N ARG A 29 -27.74 -5.99 12.88
CA ARG A 29 -28.21 -4.68 13.36
C ARG A 29 -27.08 -3.70 13.70
N GLN A 30 -25.87 -4.22 13.94
CA GLN A 30 -24.73 -3.40 14.31
C GLN A 30 -23.51 -3.83 13.50
N VAL A 31 -22.81 -2.84 12.95
CA VAL A 31 -21.54 -3.06 12.24
C VAL A 31 -20.44 -2.39 13.04
N ILE A 32 -19.48 -3.18 13.51
CA ILE A 32 -18.26 -2.66 14.12
C ILE A 32 -17.23 -2.52 13.01
N VAL A 33 -16.91 -1.28 12.65
CA VAL A 33 -15.87 -0.99 11.66
C VAL A 33 -14.60 -0.64 12.42
N ASP A 34 -13.66 -1.58 12.48
CA ASP A 34 -12.32 -1.28 12.98
C ASP A 34 -11.54 -0.48 11.92
N THR A 35 -11.53 0.84 12.09
CA THR A 35 -10.75 1.76 11.24
C THR A 35 -9.31 1.92 11.74
N THR A 36 -8.91 1.19 12.80
CA THR A 36 -7.56 1.32 13.34
C THR A 36 -6.56 0.64 12.41
N VAL A 37 -5.95 1.46 11.55
CA VAL A 37 -4.77 1.04 10.82
C VAL A 37 -3.61 1.06 11.80
N GLN A 38 -3.05 -0.10 12.14
CA GLN A 38 -1.74 -0.13 12.78
C GLN A 38 -0.75 0.60 11.87
N PRO A 39 -0.11 1.70 12.33
CA PRO A 39 0.93 2.33 11.56
C PRO A 39 2.05 1.32 11.41
N LYS A 40 2.15 0.74 10.21
CA LYS A 40 3.32 -0.04 9.85
C LYS A 40 4.51 0.90 10.03
N ASN A 41 5.53 0.50 10.78
CA ASN A 41 6.74 1.28 11.03
C ASN A 41 7.60 1.44 9.75
N VAL A 42 6.94 1.74 8.63
CA VAL A 42 7.51 2.22 7.40
C VAL A 42 7.60 3.71 7.60
N MET A 43 8.83 4.15 7.83
CA MET A 43 9.25 5.54 7.87
C MET A 43 8.40 6.46 6.97
N PHE A 44 7.90 7.58 7.53
CA PHE A 44 7.03 8.55 6.84
C PHE A 44 7.61 8.97 5.47
N PRO A 45 6.81 8.92 4.38
CA PRO A 45 7.29 9.21 3.04
C PRO A 45 7.43 10.73 2.86
N THR A 46 8.64 11.24 3.09
CA THR A 46 8.97 12.60 2.67
C THR A 46 9.30 12.63 1.18
N ASP A 47 9.03 13.74 0.49
CA ASP A 47 9.32 13.89 -0.94
C ASP A 47 10.78 13.58 -1.26
N ALA A 48 11.71 14.00 -0.42
CA ALA A 48 13.13 13.67 -0.59
C ALA A 48 13.40 12.16 -0.55
N LYS A 49 12.73 11.39 0.33
CA LYS A 49 12.84 9.92 0.36
C LYS A 49 12.22 9.31 -0.88
N LEU A 50 11.05 9.76 -1.31
CA LEU A 50 10.38 9.26 -2.51
C LEU A 50 11.24 9.46 -3.75
N ILE A 51 11.79 10.67 -3.95
CA ILE A 51 12.68 11.00 -5.07
C ILE A 51 13.96 10.17 -5.01
N HIS A 52 14.56 10.00 -3.83
CA HIS A 52 15.75 9.16 -3.68
C HIS A 52 15.45 7.69 -4.06
N ARG A 53 14.31 7.15 -3.62
CA ARG A 53 13.90 5.77 -3.94
C ARG A 53 13.56 5.60 -5.41
N ALA A 54 12.94 6.59 -6.05
CA ALA A 54 12.68 6.61 -7.48
C ALA A 54 14.00 6.54 -8.26
N ARG A 55 15.00 7.37 -7.90
CA ARG A 55 16.33 7.33 -8.50
C ARG A 55 16.99 5.94 -8.38
N GLU A 56 16.97 5.34 -7.18
CA GLU A 56 17.54 3.99 -6.97
C GLU A 56 16.89 2.95 -7.89
N ARG A 57 15.55 2.99 -8.02
CA ARG A 57 14.80 2.08 -8.90
C ARG A 57 15.13 2.28 -10.37
N LEU A 58 15.23 3.53 -10.82
CA LEU A 58 15.58 3.86 -12.21
C LEU A 58 17.01 3.41 -12.56
N VAL A 59 17.99 3.65 -11.68
CA VAL A 59 19.37 3.20 -11.89
C VAL A 59 19.42 1.67 -11.96
N ARG A 60 18.69 0.96 -11.09
CA ARG A 60 18.60 -0.51 -11.14
C ARG A 60 17.96 -0.99 -12.45
N LEU A 61 16.92 -0.32 -12.92
CA LEU A 61 16.27 -0.65 -14.20
C LEU A 61 17.21 -0.43 -15.38
N ALA A 62 17.91 0.71 -15.43
CA ALA A 62 18.87 1.02 -16.48
C ALA A 62 19.97 -0.05 -16.56
N LYS A 63 20.53 -0.46 -15.42
CA LYS A 63 21.52 -1.56 -15.36
C LYS A 63 20.95 -2.88 -15.90
N ARG A 64 19.73 -3.25 -15.52
CA ARG A 64 19.07 -4.47 -16.02
C ARG A 64 18.80 -4.43 -17.53
N LYS A 65 18.66 -3.24 -18.10
CA LYS A 65 18.42 -3.02 -19.53
C LYS A 65 19.70 -2.73 -20.31
N GLY A 66 20.87 -2.79 -19.68
CA GLY A 66 22.16 -2.52 -20.33
C GLY A 66 22.35 -1.04 -20.75
N LEU A 67 21.54 -0.12 -20.22
CA LEU A 67 21.64 1.30 -20.54
C LEU A 67 22.81 1.93 -19.76
N HIS A 68 23.76 2.50 -20.50
CA HIS A 68 24.86 3.24 -19.91
C HIS A 68 24.40 4.63 -19.47
N LEU A 69 24.39 4.87 -18.16
CA LEU A 69 24.08 6.18 -17.60
C LEU A 69 25.38 6.98 -17.45
N ARG A 70 25.47 8.14 -18.12
CA ARG A 70 26.58 9.09 -17.94
C ARG A 70 26.83 9.41 -16.45
N GLN A 71 25.76 9.53 -15.67
CA GLN A 71 25.84 9.76 -14.23
C GLN A 71 24.66 9.10 -13.52
N THR A 72 24.95 8.41 -12.41
CA THR A 72 23.95 7.67 -11.63
C THR A 72 23.52 8.38 -10.36
N TYR A 73 24.29 9.41 -9.95
CA TYR A 73 24.10 10.18 -8.71
C TYR A 73 23.93 9.34 -7.44
N VAL A 74 24.48 8.12 -7.40
CA VAL A 74 24.34 7.20 -6.25
C VAL A 74 24.96 7.80 -4.98
N LEU A 75 26.16 8.38 -5.09
CA LEU A 75 26.88 8.97 -3.97
C LEU A 75 26.22 10.29 -3.51
N VAL A 76 26.08 11.25 -4.43
CA VAL A 76 25.51 12.57 -4.14
C VAL A 76 24.06 12.48 -3.67
N GLY A 77 23.27 11.58 -4.26
CA GLY A 77 21.87 11.40 -3.90
C GLY A 77 21.67 10.88 -2.48
N LYS A 78 22.61 10.09 -1.93
CA LYS A 78 22.60 9.66 -0.53
C LYS A 78 22.93 10.81 0.42
N LEU A 79 23.96 11.58 0.09
CA LEU A 79 24.36 12.75 0.88
C LEU A 79 23.26 13.82 0.91
N ALA A 80 22.64 14.10 -0.24
CA ALA A 80 21.52 15.04 -0.35
C ALA A 80 20.33 14.63 0.51
N LEU A 81 20.01 13.33 0.56
CA LEU A 81 18.94 12.81 1.40
C LEU A 81 19.25 13.01 2.89
N ILE A 82 20.48 12.70 3.32
CA ILE A 82 20.92 12.88 4.71
C ILE A 82 20.86 14.36 5.11
N LYS A 83 21.31 15.26 4.22
CA LYS A 83 21.28 16.71 4.47
C LYS A 83 19.85 17.25 4.61
N HIS A 84 18.89 16.71 3.87
CA HIS A 84 17.48 17.12 3.96
C HIS A 84 16.75 16.55 5.18
N GLN A 85 17.27 15.47 5.78
CA GLN A 85 16.70 14.83 6.97
C GLN A 85 17.27 15.35 8.29
N ARG A 86 18.33 16.17 8.23
CA ARG A 86 18.90 16.90 9.36
C ARG A 86 18.33 18.30 9.40
#